data_AF-A0A0B7N3J9-F1
#
_entry.id   AF-A0A0B7N3J9-F1
#
_cell.length_a   1.000
_cell.length_b   1.000
_cell.length_c   1.000
_cell.angle_alpha   90.00
_cell.angle_beta   90.00
_cell.angle_gamma   90.00
#
_symmetry.space_group_name_H-M   'P 1'
#
loop_
_entity.id
_entity.type
_entity.pdbx_description
1 polymer ?
#
loop_
_entity_poly.entity_id
_entity_poly.type
_entity_poly.pdbx_seq_one_letter_code
_entity_poly.pdbx_strand_id
1 'polypeptide(L)'
;MYSNWEEQALNSLVAIKWYSVIEVIRYLDCLRLFIIMTPGKLSETYMPMLVWEDEHDVHNHGLPARKDARFPSDQVYICEAIGDWGLRLDNLALISSIMVNTNKLERKYPHVTTPGDLEQHALRMIDELRRMVQGRIDFINRQKFEARYNLDWTNGTAQVSVQSMILIESQTANNIKTEGSSSASNESRERTFSASPTPTANTKQEYHTPGEEPSNHSENS
;
A
#
# COMPACT_ATOMS: atom_id res chain seq x y z
N MET A 1 -25.43 2.07 -6.90
CA MET A 1 -24.67 2.86 -7.89
C MET A 1 -24.46 4.26 -7.34
N TYR A 2 -23.39 4.94 -7.73
CA TYR A 2 -23.20 6.34 -7.36
C TYR A 2 -24.15 7.22 -8.17
N SER A 3 -25.03 7.97 -7.51
CA SER A 3 -26.04 8.80 -8.17
C SER A 3 -25.44 10.03 -8.87
N ASN A 4 -24.31 10.52 -8.35
CA ASN A 4 -23.66 11.75 -8.79
C ASN A 4 -22.27 11.52 -9.42
N TRP A 5 -22.02 10.32 -9.95
CA TRP A 5 -20.73 9.95 -10.55
C TRP A 5 -20.26 10.93 -11.64
N GLU A 6 -21.15 11.28 -12.58
CA GLU A 6 -20.82 12.15 -13.72
C GLU A 6 -20.58 13.60 -13.28
N GLU A 7 -21.25 14.05 -12.22
CA GLU A 7 -21.14 15.43 -11.71
C GLU A 7 -19.76 15.71 -11.11
N GLN A 8 -19.07 14.66 -10.63
CA GLN A 8 -17.77 14.77 -9.95
C GLN A 8 -16.58 14.60 -10.89
N ALA A 9 -16.81 14.51 -12.21
CA ALA A 9 -15.76 14.42 -13.25
C ALA A 9 -14.66 13.36 -12.97
N LEU A 10 -15.04 12.24 -12.33
CA LEU A 10 -14.11 11.20 -11.87
C LEU A 10 -13.41 10.46 -13.01
N ASN A 11 -13.85 10.65 -14.25
CA ASN A 11 -13.18 10.12 -15.45
C ASN A 11 -11.71 10.57 -15.53
N SER A 12 -11.39 11.76 -14.99
CA SER A 12 -10.00 12.23 -14.89
C SER A 12 -9.13 11.43 -13.91
N LEU A 13 -9.74 10.80 -12.90
CA LEU A 13 -9.04 9.98 -11.89
C LEU A 13 -8.70 8.58 -12.37
N VAL A 14 -9.32 8.13 -13.48
CA VAL A 14 -9.04 6.82 -14.08
C VAL A 14 -7.60 6.77 -14.61
N ALA A 15 -7.05 7.90 -15.04
CA ALA A 15 -5.66 8.01 -15.48
C ALA A 15 -4.65 8.03 -14.32
N ILE A 16 -5.11 8.20 -13.07
CA ILE A 16 -4.25 8.21 -11.90
C ILE A 16 -4.12 6.78 -11.39
N LYS A 17 -2.90 6.36 -11.04
CA LYS A 17 -2.67 5.01 -10.54
C LYS A 17 -3.11 4.88 -9.08
N TRP A 18 -3.77 3.76 -8.82
CA TRP A 18 -4.20 3.33 -7.50
C TRP A 18 -3.59 1.96 -7.24
N TYR A 19 -3.02 1.80 -6.05
CA TYR A 19 -2.37 0.58 -5.63
C TYR A 19 -3.03 0.07 -4.37
N SER A 20 -3.31 -1.24 -4.28
CA SER A 20 -3.65 -1.80 -2.99
C SER A 20 -2.44 -1.72 -2.06
N VAL A 21 -2.66 -1.45 -0.78
CA VAL A 21 -1.55 -1.38 0.19
C VAL A 21 -0.77 -2.71 0.25
N ILE A 22 -1.45 -3.84 0.05
CA ILE A 22 -0.85 -5.17 0.07
C ILE A 22 0.16 -5.33 -1.08
N GLU A 23 -0.17 -4.86 -2.27
CA GLU A 23 0.74 -4.91 -3.42
C GLU A 23 1.97 -4.05 -3.21
N VAL A 24 1.80 -2.85 -2.65
CA VAL A 24 2.93 -1.96 -2.32
C VAL A 24 3.85 -2.65 -1.31
N ILE A 25 3.32 -3.26 -0.25
CA ILE A 25 4.12 -4.00 0.73
C ILE A 25 4.90 -5.13 0.04
N ARG A 26 4.21 -5.96 -0.74
CA ARG A 26 4.83 -7.08 -1.46
C ARG A 26 5.94 -6.60 -2.40
N TYR A 27 5.69 -5.54 -3.14
CA TYR A 27 6.68 -4.93 -4.03
C TYR A 27 7.93 -4.47 -3.25
N LEU A 28 7.75 -3.73 -2.15
CA LEU A 28 8.87 -3.26 -1.31
C LEU A 28 9.68 -4.43 -0.72
N ASP A 29 9.02 -5.51 -0.33
CA ASP A 29 9.67 -6.72 0.19
C ASP A 29 10.47 -7.45 -0.90
N CYS A 30 9.87 -7.67 -2.06
CA CYS A 30 10.52 -8.27 -3.21
C CYS A 30 11.72 -7.44 -3.68
N LEU A 31 11.57 -6.12 -3.79
CA LEU A 31 12.66 -5.22 -4.21
C LEU A 31 13.81 -5.24 -3.21
N ARG A 32 13.51 -5.21 -1.90
CA ARG A 32 14.54 -5.33 -0.87
C ARG A 32 15.31 -6.64 -0.99
N LEU A 33 14.61 -7.76 -1.18
CA LEU A 33 15.26 -9.06 -1.34
C LEU A 33 16.11 -9.11 -2.61
N PHE A 34 15.61 -8.58 -3.73
CA PHE A 34 16.35 -8.48 -4.98
C PHE A 34 17.68 -7.73 -4.81
N ILE A 35 17.68 -6.62 -4.08
CA ILE A 35 18.90 -5.83 -3.83
C ILE A 35 19.90 -6.62 -2.97
N ILE A 36 19.46 -7.25 -1.88
CA ILE A 36 20.37 -7.85 -0.89
C ILE A 36 20.86 -9.23 -1.34
N MET A 37 20.01 -10.01 -2.00
CA MET A 37 20.26 -11.44 -2.26
C MET A 37 20.88 -11.74 -3.62
N THR A 38 21.00 -10.76 -4.52
CA THR A 38 21.59 -11.00 -5.85
C THR A 38 23.12 -11.08 -5.74
N PRO A 39 23.76 -12.23 -6.00
CA PRO A 39 25.20 -12.41 -5.75
C PRO A 39 26.10 -11.82 -6.86
N GLY A 40 25.66 -10.78 -7.57
CA GLY A 40 26.39 -10.23 -8.71
C GLY A 40 25.67 -9.07 -9.39
N LYS A 41 25.82 -8.97 -10.72
CA LYS A 41 25.19 -7.89 -11.50
C LYS A 41 23.66 -8.03 -11.46
N LEU A 42 23.00 -6.96 -11.04
CA LEU A 42 21.54 -6.85 -11.09
C LEU A 42 21.06 -6.87 -12.54
N SER A 43 20.02 -7.67 -12.80
CA SER A 43 19.42 -7.82 -14.14
C SER A 43 18.02 -7.23 -14.16
N GLU A 44 17.72 -6.48 -15.21
CA GLU A 44 16.40 -5.90 -15.45
C GLU A 44 15.30 -6.97 -15.54
N THR A 45 15.61 -8.15 -16.09
CA THR A 45 14.66 -9.27 -16.24
C THR A 45 14.10 -9.77 -14.90
N TYR A 46 14.87 -9.64 -13.82
CA TYR A 46 14.47 -10.10 -12.50
C TYR A 46 14.10 -8.95 -11.55
N MET A 47 14.14 -7.71 -12.04
CA MET A 47 13.84 -6.55 -11.22
C MET A 47 12.36 -6.56 -10.85
N PRO A 48 12.00 -6.57 -9.56
CA PRO A 48 10.61 -6.46 -9.15
C PRO A 48 10.03 -5.15 -9.65
N MET A 49 8.85 -5.23 -10.27
CA MET A 49 8.10 -4.07 -10.74
C MET A 49 6.84 -3.95 -9.89
N LEU A 50 6.50 -2.72 -9.51
CA LEU A 50 5.18 -2.44 -8.97
C LEU A 50 4.22 -2.47 -10.16
N VAL A 51 3.66 -3.64 -10.40
CA VAL A 51 2.69 -3.84 -11.47
C VAL A 51 1.43 -3.06 -11.08
N TRP A 52 1.13 -2.04 -11.89
CA TRP A 52 -0.24 -1.61 -12.05
C TRP A 52 -0.83 -2.59 -13.06
N GLU A 53 -1.85 -3.37 -12.68
CA GLU A 53 -2.34 -4.49 -13.50
C GLU A 53 -2.48 -4.07 -14.98
N ASP A 54 -1.73 -4.75 -15.85
CA ASP A 54 -1.44 -4.31 -17.22
C ASP A 54 -2.67 -4.33 -18.15
N GLU A 55 -2.78 -3.26 -18.93
CA GLU A 55 -3.28 -3.01 -20.30
C GLU A 55 -4.37 -3.88 -20.98
N HIS A 56 -4.64 -5.11 -20.56
CA HIS A 56 -5.51 -6.04 -21.30
C HIS A 56 -6.96 -6.09 -20.80
N ASP A 57 -7.28 -5.39 -19.72
CA ASP A 57 -8.65 -5.21 -19.22
C ASP A 57 -8.95 -3.72 -18.99
N VAL A 58 -9.19 -3.00 -20.08
CA VAL A 58 -9.52 -1.55 -20.14
C VAL A 58 -10.69 -1.17 -19.20
N HIS A 59 -11.44 -2.14 -18.69
CA HIS A 59 -12.58 -1.93 -17.80
C HIS A 59 -12.29 -2.10 -16.31
N ASN A 60 -11.12 -2.61 -15.93
CA ASN A 60 -10.70 -2.79 -14.53
C ASN A 60 -9.47 -1.96 -14.13
N HIS A 61 -8.92 -1.17 -15.05
CA HIS A 61 -7.67 -0.43 -14.83
C HIS A 61 -7.94 0.98 -14.29
N GLY A 62 -7.34 1.28 -13.13
CA GLY A 62 -7.49 2.57 -12.47
C GLY A 62 -8.51 2.54 -11.33
N LEU A 63 -8.81 3.73 -10.81
CA LEU A 63 -9.74 4.02 -9.71
C LEU A 63 -10.51 2.79 -9.17
N PRO A 64 -10.32 2.36 -7.91
CA PRO A 64 -10.91 1.13 -7.35
C PRO A 64 -12.43 1.23 -7.11
N ALA A 65 -13.11 2.12 -7.82
CA ALA A 65 -14.55 2.31 -7.83
C ALA A 65 -14.99 2.68 -9.25
N ARG A 66 -16.21 2.30 -9.61
CA ARG A 66 -16.92 2.70 -10.83
C ARG A 66 -18.31 3.22 -10.46
N LYS A 67 -19.00 3.83 -11.41
CA LYS A 67 -20.40 4.26 -11.25
C LYS A 67 -21.30 3.15 -10.69
N ASP A 68 -21.14 1.94 -11.21
CA ASP A 68 -21.89 0.74 -10.87
C ASP A 68 -21.18 -0.20 -9.88
N ALA A 69 -19.92 0.08 -9.54
CA ALA A 69 -19.14 -0.71 -8.59
C ALA A 69 -18.61 0.16 -7.44
N ARG A 70 -19.13 -0.06 -6.23
CA ARG A 70 -18.72 0.71 -5.04
C ARG A 70 -17.26 0.41 -4.69
N PHE A 71 -16.58 1.38 -4.09
CA PHE A 71 -15.22 1.20 -3.57
C PHE A 71 -15.19 0.00 -2.59
N PRO A 72 -14.20 -0.91 -2.63
CA PRO A 72 -14.15 -2.07 -1.74
C PRO A 72 -14.23 -1.73 -0.25
N SER A 73 -14.96 -2.53 0.54
CA SER A 73 -15.18 -2.24 1.98
C SER A 73 -14.03 -2.68 2.85
N ASP A 74 -13.35 -3.72 2.41
CA ASP A 74 -12.36 -4.53 3.13
C ASP A 74 -10.93 -4.22 2.69
N GLN A 75 -10.77 -3.33 1.70
CA GLN A 75 -9.47 -2.97 1.16
C GLN A 75 -9.15 -1.48 1.37
N VAL A 76 -7.85 -1.20 1.36
CA VAL A 76 -7.28 0.13 1.46
C VAL A 76 -6.30 0.35 0.32
N TYR A 77 -6.34 1.54 -0.25
CA TYR A 77 -5.55 1.91 -1.41
C TYR A 77 -4.70 3.13 -1.14
N ILE A 78 -3.62 3.22 -1.91
CA ILE A 78 -2.78 4.40 -2.07
C ILE A 78 -3.04 4.96 -3.46
N CYS A 79 -3.05 6.28 -3.58
CA CYS A 79 -3.21 7.00 -4.84
C CYS A 79 -1.95 7.83 -5.10
N GLU A 80 -1.37 7.75 -6.29
CA GLU A 80 -0.15 8.52 -6.62
C GLU A 80 -0.35 10.04 -6.49
N ALA A 81 -1.57 10.52 -6.74
CA ALA A 81 -1.91 11.94 -6.67
C ALA A 81 -2.30 12.45 -5.27
N ILE A 82 -2.20 11.62 -4.23
CA ILE A 82 -2.53 12.00 -2.85
C ILE A 82 -1.29 11.89 -1.97
N GLY A 83 -0.92 13.01 -1.35
CA GLY A 83 0.25 13.09 -0.48
C GLY A 83 1.55 12.94 -1.26
N ASP A 84 2.55 12.32 -0.62
CA ASP A 84 3.90 12.17 -1.18
C ASP A 84 4.13 10.84 -1.91
N TRP A 85 3.10 9.99 -2.04
CA TRP A 85 3.25 8.62 -2.54
C TRP A 85 3.78 8.58 -3.97
N GLY A 86 3.21 9.36 -4.90
CA GLY A 86 3.64 9.37 -6.30
C GLY A 86 5.13 9.68 -6.45
N LEU A 87 5.58 10.81 -5.90
CA LEU A 87 6.98 11.22 -5.99
C LEU A 87 7.94 10.20 -5.36
N ARG A 88 7.58 9.59 -4.23
CA ARG A 88 8.43 8.60 -3.56
C ARG A 88 8.53 7.29 -4.33
N LEU A 89 7.41 6.83 -4.91
CA LEU A 89 7.41 5.64 -5.78
C LEU A 89 8.18 5.90 -7.07
N ASP A 90 8.02 7.06 -7.70
CA ASP A 90 8.76 7.45 -8.89
C ASP A 90 10.27 7.51 -8.65
N ASN A 91 10.69 8.12 -7.53
CA ASN A 91 12.09 8.17 -7.15
C ASN A 91 12.66 6.75 -6.91
N LEU A 92 11.90 5.85 -6.28
CA LEU A 92 12.34 4.48 -6.04
C LEU A 92 12.45 3.70 -7.35
N ALA A 93 11.49 3.86 -8.26
CA ALA A 93 11.52 3.27 -9.60
C ALA A 93 12.72 3.79 -10.41
N LEU A 94 13.00 5.10 -10.35
CA LEU A 94 14.16 5.70 -10.99
C LEU A 94 15.47 5.10 -10.46
N ILE A 95 15.65 5.06 -9.14
CA ILE A 95 16.85 4.50 -8.52
C ILE A 95 17.02 3.02 -8.90
N SER A 96 15.94 2.23 -8.82
CA SER A 96 15.95 0.82 -9.21
C SER A 96 16.35 0.63 -10.68
N SER A 97 15.83 1.47 -11.58
CA SER A 97 16.19 1.44 -13.00
C SER A 97 17.67 1.76 -13.24
N ILE A 98 18.28 2.67 -12.46
CA ILE A 98 19.71 2.99 -12.55
C ILE A 98 20.54 1.83 -12.00
N MET A 99 20.09 1.14 -10.96
CA MET A 99 20.81 -0.02 -10.39
C MET A 99 21.02 -1.14 -11.41
N VAL A 100 20.03 -1.41 -12.26
CA VAL A 100 20.17 -2.41 -13.36
C VAL A 100 20.82 -1.82 -14.62
N ASN A 101 20.88 -0.49 -14.75
CA ASN A 101 21.48 0.25 -15.87
C ASN A 101 22.53 1.25 -15.38
N THR A 102 23.65 0.76 -14.85
CA THR A 102 24.64 1.59 -14.15
C THR A 102 25.31 2.65 -15.04
N ASN A 103 25.26 2.52 -16.37
CA ASN A 103 25.69 3.56 -17.31
C ASN A 103 24.88 4.88 -17.13
N LYS A 104 23.66 4.82 -16.60
CA LYS A 104 22.87 6.03 -16.30
C LYS A 104 23.52 6.91 -15.22
N LEU A 105 24.45 6.39 -14.41
CA LEU A 105 25.20 7.18 -13.42
C LEU A 105 25.98 8.35 -14.02
N GLU A 106 26.29 8.30 -15.32
CA GLU A 106 26.91 9.40 -16.07
C GLU A 106 26.09 10.71 -16.01
N ARG A 107 24.78 10.62 -15.70
CA ARG A 107 23.87 11.76 -15.52
C ARG A 107 24.10 12.53 -14.21
N LYS A 108 25.00 12.06 -13.32
CA LYS A 108 25.42 12.71 -12.07
C LYS A 108 24.26 13.01 -11.11
N TYR A 109 23.57 11.96 -10.67
CA TYR A 109 22.51 12.08 -9.67
C TYR A 109 23.07 12.60 -8.33
N PRO A 110 22.32 13.47 -7.61
CA PRO A 110 22.78 14.01 -6.33
C PRO A 110 23.10 12.89 -5.34
N HIS A 111 24.28 12.97 -4.70
CA HIS A 111 24.72 12.04 -3.65
C HIS A 111 24.84 10.58 -4.07
N VAL A 112 24.90 10.29 -5.38
CA VAL A 112 25.06 8.93 -5.91
C VAL A 112 26.22 8.94 -6.89
N THR A 113 27.33 8.33 -6.50
CA THR A 113 28.56 8.27 -7.30
C THR A 113 28.93 6.86 -7.71
N THR A 114 28.50 5.87 -6.95
CA THR A 114 28.81 4.46 -7.17
C THR A 114 27.54 3.60 -7.21
N PRO A 115 27.61 2.39 -7.79
CA PRO A 115 26.52 1.41 -7.67
C PRO A 115 26.16 1.09 -6.21
N GLY A 116 27.15 1.04 -5.31
CA GLY A 116 26.90 0.82 -3.88
C GLY A 116 26.09 1.95 -3.23
N ASP A 117 26.31 3.20 -3.66
CA ASP A 117 25.50 4.34 -3.20
C ASP A 117 24.04 4.18 -3.62
N LEU A 118 23.77 3.66 -4.83
CA LEU A 118 22.41 3.40 -5.31
C LEU A 118 21.72 2.35 -4.46
N GLU A 119 22.37 1.21 -4.21
CA GLU A 119 21.82 0.14 -3.38
C GLU A 119 21.47 0.65 -1.98
N GLN A 120 22.39 1.38 -1.35
CA GLN A 120 22.15 1.95 -0.03
C GLN A 120 21.01 2.98 -0.05
N HIS A 121 20.96 3.84 -1.08
CA HIS A 121 19.89 4.83 -1.22
C HIS A 121 18.53 4.18 -1.42
N ALA A 122 18.43 3.17 -2.28
CA ALA A 122 17.21 2.38 -2.50
C ALA A 122 16.72 1.73 -1.20
N LEU A 123 17.62 1.13 -0.42
CA LEU A 123 17.26 0.51 0.86
C LEU A 123 16.72 1.52 1.88
N ARG A 124 17.25 2.74 1.93
CA ARG A 124 16.70 3.82 2.76
C ARG A 124 15.31 4.24 2.31
N MET A 125 15.12 4.42 1.00
CA MET A 125 13.81 4.75 0.44
C MET A 125 12.75 3.67 0.72
N ILE A 126 13.12 2.40 0.61
CA ILE A 126 12.26 1.28 0.98
C ILE A 126 11.86 1.34 2.46
N ASP A 127 12.81 1.64 3.36
CA ASP A 127 12.52 1.80 4.79
C ASP A 127 11.58 2.99 5.06
N GLU A 128 11.79 4.12 4.41
CA GLU A 128 10.90 5.29 4.50
C GLU A 128 9.46 4.96 4.05
N LEU A 129 9.31 4.32 2.90
CA LEU A 129 8.00 3.89 2.39
C LEU A 129 7.33 2.89 3.33
N ARG A 130 8.10 1.94 3.89
CA ARG A 130 7.57 1.02 4.92
C ARG A 130 7.10 1.75 6.17
N ARG A 131 7.81 2.80 6.61
CA ARG A 131 7.35 3.64 7.73
C ARG A 131 6.06 4.39 7.39
N MET A 132 5.91 4.87 6.16
CA MET A 132 4.64 5.47 5.71
C MET A 132 3.50 4.45 5.73
N VAL A 133 3.75 3.21 5.28
CA VAL A 133 2.78 2.11 5.37
C VAL A 133 2.38 1.84 6.82
N GLN A 134 3.37 1.72 7.72
CA GLN A 134 3.13 1.48 9.15
C GLN A 134 2.34 2.62 9.81
N GLY A 135 2.66 3.86 9.44
CA GLY A 135 1.93 5.06 9.87
C GLY A 135 0.57 5.23 9.21
N ARG A 136 0.19 4.37 8.25
CA ARG A 136 -1.05 4.44 7.46
C ARG A 136 -1.25 5.82 6.80
N ILE A 137 -0.14 6.42 6.36
CA ILE A 137 -0.11 7.78 5.81
C ILE A 137 -0.88 7.80 4.49
N ASP A 138 -1.88 8.67 4.40
CA ASP A 138 -2.71 8.91 3.20
C ASP A 138 -3.43 7.67 2.63
N PHE A 139 -3.68 6.65 3.46
CA PHE A 139 -4.48 5.51 3.03
C PHE A 139 -5.93 5.91 2.80
N ILE A 140 -6.48 5.48 1.67
CA ILE A 140 -7.84 5.72 1.24
C ILE A 140 -8.65 4.42 1.39
N ASN A 141 -9.66 4.47 2.24
CA ASN A 141 -10.71 3.45 2.33
C ASN A 141 -12.00 3.99 1.68
N ARG A 142 -13.02 3.15 1.57
CA ARG A 142 -14.34 3.53 1.01
C ARG A 142 -14.86 4.85 1.57
N GLN A 143 -14.87 5.02 2.89
CA GLN A 143 -15.44 6.21 3.53
C GLN A 143 -14.66 7.48 3.14
N LYS A 144 -13.32 7.43 3.20
CA LYS A 144 -12.49 8.56 2.80
C LYS A 144 -12.61 8.88 1.32
N PHE A 145 -12.72 7.85 0.48
CA PHE A 145 -12.93 8.01 -0.96
C PHE A 145 -14.25 8.73 -1.25
N GLU A 146 -15.35 8.21 -0.71
CA GLU A 146 -16.69 8.78 -0.90
C GLU A 146 -16.77 10.20 -0.34
N ALA A 147 -16.21 10.45 0.85
CA ALA A 147 -16.17 11.79 1.43
C ALA A 147 -15.31 12.78 0.62
N ARG A 148 -14.17 12.32 0.07
CA ARG A 148 -13.26 13.19 -0.70
C ARG A 148 -13.90 13.69 -1.99
N TYR A 149 -14.70 12.84 -2.63
CA TYR A 149 -15.33 13.13 -3.91
C TYR A 149 -16.83 13.40 -3.78
N ASN A 150 -17.34 13.58 -2.55
CA ASN A 150 -18.75 13.80 -2.24
C ASN A 150 -19.70 12.81 -2.94
N LEU A 151 -19.35 11.51 -2.95
CA LEU A 151 -20.10 10.49 -3.69
C LEU A 151 -21.21 9.86 -2.87
N ASP A 152 -22.39 9.76 -3.49
CA ASP A 152 -23.57 9.19 -2.87
C ASP A 152 -23.92 7.83 -3.48
N TRP A 153 -23.69 6.77 -2.71
CA TRP A 153 -24.05 5.42 -3.14
C TRP A 153 -25.52 5.12 -2.82
N THR A 154 -26.34 4.99 -3.87
CA THR A 154 -27.72 4.52 -3.75
C THR A 154 -27.76 3.00 -3.93
N ASN A 155 -28.23 2.29 -2.90
CA ASN A 155 -28.69 0.93 -3.08
C ASN A 155 -29.99 1.03 -3.88
N GLY A 156 -30.09 0.35 -5.01
CA GLY A 156 -31.23 0.43 -5.95
C GLY A 156 -32.58 -0.04 -5.40
N THR A 157 -32.81 0.03 -4.09
CA THR A 157 -34.13 0.10 -3.51
C THR A 157 -34.73 1.44 -3.90
N ALA A 158 -35.38 1.46 -5.06
CA ALA A 158 -36.62 2.20 -5.17
C ALA A 158 -37.46 1.79 -3.97
N GLN A 159 -37.44 2.60 -2.90
CA GLN A 159 -38.56 2.59 -1.98
C GLN A 159 -39.74 3.03 -2.84
N VAL A 160 -40.55 2.05 -3.25
CA VAL A 160 -41.95 2.28 -3.51
C VAL A 160 -42.48 2.86 -2.20
N SER A 161 -42.51 4.18 -2.13
CA SER A 161 -43.27 4.92 -1.15
C SER A 161 -44.73 4.56 -1.43
N VAL A 162 -45.18 3.48 -0.79
CA VAL A 162 -46.60 3.22 -0.57
C VAL A 162 -47.05 4.30 0.41
N GLN A 163 -47.32 5.48 -0.12
CA GLN A 163 -48.00 6.54 0.60
C GLN A 163 -49.34 6.80 -0.10
N SER A 164 -50.10 5.71 -0.18
CA SER A 164 -51.53 5.72 -0.43
C SER A 164 -52.21 5.27 0.86
N MET A 165 -52.92 6.21 1.47
CA MET A 165 -54.12 6.02 2.29
C MET A 165 -54.01 5.18 3.58
N ILE A 166 -54.24 5.87 4.70
CA ILE A 166 -54.80 5.49 6.03
C ILE A 166 -54.20 6.53 6.99
N LEU A 167 -54.90 7.33 7.78
CA LEU A 167 -56.32 7.54 8.06
C LEU A 167 -56.41 8.92 8.71
N ILE A 168 -57.43 9.70 8.35
CA ILE A 168 -57.99 10.73 9.23
C ILE A 168 -58.70 9.96 10.35
N GLU A 169 -58.26 10.07 11.60
CA GLU A 169 -59.14 10.32 12.76
C GLU A 169 -58.41 10.23 14.12
N SER A 170 -58.70 11.26 14.93
CA SER A 170 -58.95 11.17 16.38
C SER A 170 -57.78 11.25 17.36
N GLN A 171 -57.63 12.48 17.84
CA GLN A 171 -57.29 12.87 19.19
C GLN A 171 -57.81 11.90 20.27
N THR A 172 -56.98 11.53 21.24
CA THR A 172 -57.29 11.56 22.68
C THR A 172 -56.06 11.26 23.55
N ALA A 173 -55.65 12.30 24.29
CA ALA A 173 -55.43 12.32 25.74
C ALA A 173 -54.50 11.32 26.47
N ASN A 174 -53.66 11.94 27.32
CA ASN A 174 -53.12 11.49 28.63
C ASN A 174 -51.80 10.69 28.61
N ASN A 175 -50.66 11.24 29.01
CA ASN A 175 -50.25 11.69 30.36
C ASN A 175 -50.14 10.51 31.34
N ILE A 176 -48.93 9.97 31.57
CA ILE A 176 -48.48 9.33 32.82
C ILE A 176 -46.96 9.53 32.95
N LYS A 177 -46.61 10.17 34.07
CA LYS A 177 -45.31 10.41 34.69
C LYS A 177 -44.96 9.19 35.56
N THR A 178 -43.75 8.65 35.50
CA THR A 178 -43.16 7.94 36.66
C THR A 178 -41.63 8.00 36.62
N GLU A 179 -41.09 8.41 37.76
CA GLU A 179 -39.70 8.58 38.15
C GLU A 179 -39.05 7.23 38.53
N GLY A 180 -37.72 7.19 38.61
CA GLY A 180 -37.06 6.46 39.70
C GLY A 180 -35.86 5.57 39.35
N SER A 181 -34.70 6.01 39.86
CA SER A 181 -33.67 5.21 40.55
C SER A 181 -32.73 4.31 39.73
N SER A 182 -31.43 4.65 39.65
CA SER A 182 -30.30 4.23 40.54
C SER A 182 -29.89 2.77 40.30
N SER A 183 -28.64 2.32 40.21
CA SER A 183 -27.36 2.70 40.84
C SER A 183 -26.30 1.65 40.45
N ALA A 184 -25.01 1.96 40.72
CA ALA A 184 -23.91 1.03 41.07
C ALA A 184 -23.35 0.12 39.95
N SER A 185 -22.13 0.34 39.44
CA SER A 185 -20.78 0.07 40.01
C SER A 185 -20.38 -1.41 40.01
N ASN A 186 -19.24 -1.73 39.39
CA ASN A 186 -18.18 -2.64 39.87
C ASN A 186 -17.10 -2.81 38.78
N GLU A 187 -15.87 -2.39 39.06
CA GLU A 187 -14.74 -3.20 39.55
C GLU A 187 -14.15 -4.13 38.47
N SER A 188 -12.96 -3.80 37.97
CA SER A 188 -11.66 -4.28 38.47
C SER A 188 -11.26 -5.64 37.89
N ARG A 189 -10.21 -5.65 37.05
CA ARG A 189 -9.12 -6.63 37.22
C ARG A 189 -7.88 -6.26 36.40
N GLU A 190 -6.86 -5.91 37.16
CA GLU A 190 -5.45 -6.06 36.83
C GLU A 190 -5.13 -7.49 36.38
N ARG A 191 -4.18 -7.64 35.46
CA ARG A 191 -3.18 -8.71 35.53
C ARG A 191 -1.89 -8.30 34.82
N THR A 192 -0.89 -8.10 35.66
CA THR A 192 0.55 -7.99 35.44
C THR A 192 1.16 -9.32 34.96
N PHE A 193 2.44 -9.24 34.58
CA PHE A 193 3.49 -10.27 34.40
C PHE A 193 3.94 -10.42 32.93
N SER A 194 5.13 -9.89 32.56
CA SER A 194 6.49 -10.46 32.77
C SER A 194 6.70 -11.72 31.92
N ALA A 195 7.81 -11.97 31.23
CA ALA A 195 9.10 -11.31 31.10
C ALA A 195 9.75 -11.84 29.80
N SER A 196 10.67 -11.07 29.22
CA SER A 196 11.70 -11.60 28.32
C SER A 196 12.69 -12.47 29.09
N PRO A 197 13.35 -13.41 28.41
CA PRO A 197 14.81 -13.37 28.44
C PRO A 197 15.47 -13.56 27.07
N THR A 198 16.66 -12.97 27.01
CA THR A 198 17.59 -12.77 25.91
C THR A 198 18.53 -14.00 25.75
N PRO A 199 19.68 -13.89 25.04
CA PRO A 199 20.02 -14.64 23.82
C PRO A 199 20.95 -15.84 24.07
N THR A 200 21.17 -16.67 23.04
CA THR A 200 22.28 -17.63 23.04
C THR A 200 23.17 -17.39 21.82
N ALA A 201 24.43 -17.08 22.12
CA ALA A 201 25.54 -16.98 21.19
C ALA A 201 26.22 -18.34 20.95
N ASN A 202 27.15 -18.32 20.00
CA ASN A 202 28.16 -19.32 19.63
C ASN A 202 27.72 -20.43 18.66
N THR A 203 28.35 -20.45 17.48
CA THR A 203 29.42 -21.43 17.21
C THR A 203 30.39 -20.87 16.16
N LYS A 204 31.68 -21.07 16.45
CA LYS A 204 32.90 -20.71 15.72
C LYS A 204 33.22 -21.73 14.62
N GLN A 205 34.12 -21.30 13.72
CA GLN A 205 35.04 -22.10 12.88
C GLN A 205 34.37 -22.80 11.68
N GLU A 206 34.94 -22.78 10.46
CA GLU A 206 36.33 -23.11 10.15
C GLU A 206 36.76 -22.55 8.78
N TYR A 207 38.03 -22.14 8.68
CA TYR A 207 38.71 -21.76 7.44
C TYR A 207 39.10 -23.03 6.66
N HIS A 208 38.80 -23.06 5.37
CA HIS A 208 39.54 -23.90 4.41
C HIS A 208 39.77 -23.14 3.11
N THR A 209 41.03 -22.77 2.90
CA THR A 209 41.65 -22.55 1.58
C THR A 209 42.68 -23.68 1.45
N PRO A 210 42.74 -24.40 0.32
CA PRO A 210 43.93 -24.26 -0.52
C PRO A 210 43.69 -24.53 -2.02
N GLY A 211 44.55 -23.97 -2.88
CA GLY A 211 44.75 -24.48 -4.25
C GLY A 211 45.25 -23.49 -5.30
N GLU A 212 46.49 -23.00 -5.16
CA GLU A 212 47.42 -22.82 -6.29
C GLU A 212 47.55 -24.19 -7.01
N GLU A 213 47.69 -24.39 -8.33
CA GLU A 213 48.48 -23.83 -9.45
C GLU A 213 48.07 -24.70 -10.70
N PRO A 214 48.68 -24.66 -11.92
CA PRO A 214 49.53 -23.68 -12.57
C PRO A 214 49.09 -23.33 -14.03
N SER A 215 49.77 -22.31 -14.54
CA SER A 215 49.91 -21.94 -15.96
C SER A 215 50.32 -23.10 -16.86
N ASN A 216 49.69 -23.21 -18.04
CA ASN A 216 50.30 -23.86 -19.21
C ASN A 216 50.21 -22.96 -20.44
N HIS A 217 51.39 -22.50 -20.85
CA HIS A 217 51.70 -22.06 -22.20
C HIS A 217 51.55 -23.23 -23.18
N SER A 218 50.93 -22.97 -24.33
CA SER A 218 51.33 -23.63 -25.57
C SER A 218 51.07 -22.68 -26.74
N GLU A 219 52.17 -22.17 -27.29
CA GLU A 219 52.29 -21.77 -28.68
C GLU A 219 51.95 -22.97 -29.57
N ASN A 220 51.29 -22.75 -30.70
CA ASN A 220 51.60 -23.49 -31.91
C ASN A 220 51.19 -22.68 -33.14
N SER A 221 52.13 -22.74 -34.09
CA SER A 221 52.22 -22.16 -35.42
C SER A 221 51.06 -22.44 -36.36
#